data_AF-A0A8S1F080-F1
#
_entry.id   AF-A0A8S1F080-F1
#
_cell.length_a   1.000
_cell.length_b   1.000
_cell.length_c   1.000
_cell.angle_alpha   90.00
_cell.angle_beta   90.00
_cell.angle_gamma   90.00
#
_symmetry.space_group_name_H-M   'P 1'
#
loop_
_entity.id
_entity.type
_entity.pdbx_description
1 polymer ?
#
loop_
_entity_poly.entity_id
_entity_poly.type
_entity_poly.pdbx_seq_one_letter_code
_entity_poly.pdbx_strand_id
1 'polypeptide(L)'
;MDFAAFSNLYGLNSIYIGFGVVVLLNLPLVVYLSHHVNQRKKEIILIMALSISDLLSGAQFLLMGLVRYFFYSPEAIVMVPKFICATSFISSSYIILLQMDNLFSLIIALDRLFAILLPVKYQQLEIKSTIFLIILPFLGSLIGWMFHAILVLHQPPTWISDICFNKEKIGVKLSKGMRNLTRTVAYTTLASVFLVLIPEICYSFFEMSKKTRMSKFVKNVRFGPRRPIGTIFTIPIPNNPRNSQ
;
A
#
# COMPACT_ATOMS: atom_id res chain seq x y z
N MET A 1 -18.06 35.81 17.74
CA MET A 1 -17.28 34.59 17.46
C MET A 1 -18.24 33.52 16.98
N ASP A 2 -18.05 33.01 15.76
CA ASP A 2 -18.98 32.07 15.14
C ASP A 2 -18.83 30.66 15.73
N PHE A 3 -19.83 30.22 16.49
CA PHE A 3 -19.92 28.88 17.08
C PHE A 3 -19.75 27.76 16.03
N ALA A 4 -20.19 28.01 14.79
CA ALA A 4 -20.03 27.09 13.66
C ALA A 4 -18.56 26.84 13.26
N ALA A 5 -17.68 27.85 13.39
CA ALA A 5 -16.26 27.67 13.09
C ALA A 5 -15.57 26.78 14.14
N PHE A 6 -15.99 26.91 15.41
CA PHE A 6 -15.49 26.12 16.52
C PHE A 6 -15.91 24.64 16.37
N SER A 7 -17.19 24.37 16.14
CA SER A 7 -17.69 22.99 15.94
C SER A 7 -16.99 22.25 14.80
N ASN A 8 -16.68 22.95 13.70
CA ASN A 8 -15.97 22.35 12.57
C ASN A 8 -14.51 22.00 12.90
N LEU A 9 -13.86 22.78 13.76
CA LEU A 9 -12.47 22.54 14.14
C LEU A 9 -12.32 21.34 15.09
N TYR A 10 -13.20 21.21 16.08
CA TYR A 10 -13.24 20.03 16.97
C TYR A 10 -13.57 18.76 16.19
N GLY A 11 -14.52 18.85 15.26
CA GLY A 11 -14.83 17.73 14.37
C GLY A 11 -13.61 17.29 13.56
N LEU A 12 -12.86 18.25 12.99
CA LEU A 12 -11.66 17.97 12.24
C LEU A 12 -10.58 17.31 13.13
N ASN A 13 -10.25 17.89 14.29
CA ASN A 13 -9.24 17.31 15.19
C ASN A 13 -9.60 15.89 15.65
N SER A 14 -10.89 15.64 15.91
CA SER A 14 -11.38 14.30 16.27
C SER A 14 -11.21 13.31 15.12
N ILE A 15 -11.40 13.73 13.86
CA ILE A 15 -11.12 12.90 12.68
C ILE A 15 -9.63 12.58 12.56
N TYR A 16 -8.74 13.56 12.76
CA TYR A 16 -7.29 13.32 12.71
C TYR A 16 -6.83 12.32 13.78
N ILE A 17 -7.29 12.50 15.01
CA ILE A 17 -6.96 11.61 16.13
C ILE A 17 -7.55 10.21 15.89
N GLY A 18 -8.83 10.13 15.54
CA GLY A 18 -9.51 8.86 15.27
C GLY A 18 -8.87 8.09 14.12
N PHE A 19 -8.57 8.76 13.01
CA PHE A 19 -7.87 8.15 11.88
C PHE A 19 -6.48 7.66 12.29
N GLY A 20 -5.70 8.47 13.01
CA GLY A 20 -4.39 8.08 13.52
C GLY A 20 -4.45 6.82 14.38
N VAL A 21 -5.40 6.74 15.31
CA VAL A 21 -5.60 5.55 16.17
C VAL A 21 -5.99 4.31 15.37
N VAL A 22 -6.88 4.44 14.38
CA VAL A 22 -7.29 3.31 13.52
C VAL A 22 -6.10 2.80 12.70
N VAL A 23 -5.28 3.68 12.14
CA VAL A 23 -4.12 3.28 11.35
C VAL A 23 -3.04 2.63 12.23
N LEU A 24 -2.93 2.99 13.52
CA LEU A 24 -2.06 2.30 14.47
C LEU A 24 -2.44 0.83 14.71
N LEU A 25 -3.63 0.38 14.30
CA LEU A 25 -4.00 -1.04 14.28
C LEU A 25 -3.18 -1.87 13.29
N ASN A 26 -2.36 -1.25 12.44
CA ASN A 26 -1.35 -1.95 11.63
C ASN A 26 -0.13 -2.40 12.45
N LEU A 27 0.02 -1.97 13.71
CA LEU A 27 1.18 -2.31 14.54
C LEU A 27 1.31 -3.82 14.80
N PRO A 28 0.25 -4.55 15.18
CA PRO A 28 0.30 -6.00 15.31
C PRO A 28 0.67 -6.71 14.00
N LEU A 29 0.23 -6.19 12.85
CA LEU A 29 0.59 -6.74 11.54
C LEU A 29 2.09 -6.60 11.26
N VAL A 30 2.67 -5.43 11.55
CA VAL A 30 4.13 -5.21 11.40
C VAL A 30 4.91 -6.12 12.33
N VAL A 31 4.51 -6.25 13.60
CA VAL A 31 5.16 -7.15 14.57
C VAL A 31 5.08 -8.60 14.09
N TYR A 32 3.91 -9.05 13.65
CA TYR A 32 3.69 -10.40 13.12
C TYR A 32 4.56 -10.70 11.89
N LEU A 33 4.59 -9.78 10.93
CA LEU A 33 5.39 -9.92 9.71
C LEU A 33 6.90 -9.87 10.02
N SER A 34 7.33 -9.06 10.99
CA SER A 34 8.73 -8.96 11.45
C SER A 34 9.26 -10.30 11.92
N HIS A 35 8.46 -11.06 12.68
CA HIS A 35 8.83 -12.42 13.10
C HIS A 35 8.94 -13.42 11.94
N HIS A 36 8.25 -13.19 10.81
CA HIS A 36 8.19 -14.12 9.67
C HIS A 36 9.05 -13.71 8.47
N VAL A 37 9.85 -12.64 8.58
CA VAL A 37 10.72 -12.13 7.49
C VAL A 37 11.71 -13.16 6.94
N ASN A 38 12.10 -14.15 7.74
CA ASN A 38 13.05 -15.18 7.31
C ASN A 38 12.57 -16.00 6.10
N GLN A 39 11.28 -16.00 5.77
CA GLN A 39 10.78 -16.68 4.57
C GLN A 39 11.16 -15.97 3.25
N ARG A 40 11.80 -14.79 3.28
CA ARG A 40 12.36 -14.03 2.13
C ARG A 40 11.45 -13.91 0.90
N LYS A 41 10.13 -14.00 1.07
CA LYS A 41 9.19 -13.77 -0.03
C LYS A 41 9.10 -12.27 -0.28
N LYS A 42 9.31 -11.86 -1.53
CA LYS A 42 9.19 -10.47 -2.00
C LYS A 42 7.90 -9.80 -1.50
N GLU A 43 6.79 -10.53 -1.55
CA GLU A 43 5.48 -10.03 -1.12
C GLU A 43 5.43 -9.67 0.37
N ILE A 44 6.07 -10.46 1.23
CA ILE A 44 6.09 -10.19 2.68
C ILE A 44 6.85 -8.90 2.97
N ILE A 45 7.98 -8.69 2.29
CA ILE A 45 8.80 -7.48 2.42
C ILE A 45 8.01 -6.24 1.96
N LEU A 46 7.30 -6.36 0.84
CA LEU A 46 6.48 -5.28 0.28
C LEU A 46 5.30 -4.91 1.22
N ILE A 47 4.57 -5.91 1.73
CA ILE A 47 3.44 -5.70 2.67
C ILE A 47 3.95 -5.09 3.97
N MET A 48 5.11 -5.52 4.46
CA MET A 48 5.74 -4.93 5.64
C MET A 48 6.10 -3.46 5.41
N ALA A 49 6.72 -3.13 4.27
CA ALA A 49 7.06 -1.75 3.95
C ALA A 49 5.82 -0.85 3.89
N LEU A 50 4.74 -1.32 3.27
CA LEU A 50 3.46 -0.61 3.25
C LEU A 50 2.89 -0.42 4.67
N SER A 51 2.88 -1.49 5.48
CA SER A 51 2.34 -1.42 6.85
C SER A 51 3.14 -0.46 7.74
N ILE A 52 4.47 -0.37 7.54
CA ILE A 52 5.33 0.61 8.21
C ILE A 52 5.02 2.03 7.72
N SER A 53 4.82 2.22 6.41
CA SER A 53 4.43 3.50 5.81
C SER A 53 3.12 4.01 6.43
N ASP A 54 2.10 3.15 6.49
CA ASP A 54 0.82 3.44 7.12
C ASP A 54 1.00 3.81 8.61
N LEU A 55 1.81 3.06 9.36
CA LEU A 55 2.08 3.39 10.77
C LEU A 55 2.70 4.77 10.94
N LEU A 56 3.67 5.13 10.08
CA LEU A 56 4.31 6.45 10.11
C LEU A 56 3.31 7.55 9.77
N SER A 57 2.46 7.37 8.76
CA SER A 57 1.45 8.36 8.41
C SER A 57 0.38 8.47 9.49
N GLY A 58 -0.11 7.36 10.04
CA GLY A 58 -1.03 7.33 11.18
C GLY A 58 -0.49 8.04 12.42
N ALA A 59 0.77 7.78 12.77
CA ALA A 59 1.46 8.48 13.86
C ALA A 59 1.57 9.98 13.60
N GLN A 60 1.82 10.40 12.36
CA GLN A 60 1.87 11.81 11.98
C GLN A 60 0.49 12.50 12.04
N PHE A 61 -0.57 11.81 11.59
CA PHE A 61 -1.95 12.30 11.72
C PHE A 61 -2.34 12.49 13.19
N LEU A 62 -1.97 11.52 14.04
CA LEU A 62 -2.20 11.59 15.48
C LEU A 62 -1.42 12.75 16.10
N LEU A 63 -0.12 12.87 15.79
CA LEU A 63 0.74 13.95 16.28
C LEU A 63 0.17 15.33 15.88
N MET A 64 -0.21 15.50 14.62
CA MET A 64 -0.82 16.75 14.15
C MET A 64 -2.16 17.04 14.84
N GLY A 65 -2.98 16.02 15.09
CA GLY A 65 -4.22 16.12 15.84
C GLY A 65 -4.01 16.53 17.30
N LEU A 66 -3.04 15.91 17.98
CA LEU A 66 -2.69 16.21 19.38
C LEU A 66 -2.09 17.61 19.52
N VAL A 67 -1.17 18.00 18.64
CA VAL A 67 -0.59 19.35 18.64
C VAL A 67 -1.69 20.39 18.48
N ARG A 68 -2.66 20.17 17.58
CA ARG A 68 -3.81 21.06 17.47
C ARG A 68 -4.72 21.03 18.69
N TYR A 69 -4.90 19.87 19.31
CA TYR A 69 -5.77 19.77 20.47
C TYR A 69 -5.20 20.54 21.67
N PHE A 70 -3.89 20.44 21.91
CA PHE A 70 -3.25 21.05 23.08
C PHE A 70 -2.81 22.51 22.89
N PHE A 71 -2.30 22.87 21.71
CA PHE A 71 -1.70 24.19 21.48
C PHE A 71 -2.67 25.19 20.84
N TYR A 72 -3.83 24.74 20.35
CA TYR A 72 -4.80 25.65 19.77
C TYR A 72 -5.61 26.34 20.86
N SER A 73 -5.21 27.56 21.21
CA SER A 73 -6.07 28.49 21.94
C SER A 73 -6.80 29.40 20.94
N PRO A 74 -8.14 29.49 20.98
CA PRO A 74 -8.90 30.35 20.07
C PRO A 74 -8.53 31.84 20.19
N GLU A 75 -7.93 32.23 21.31
CA GLU A 75 -7.55 33.62 21.61
C GLU A 75 -6.12 33.99 21.15
N ALA A 76 -5.27 33.00 20.86
CA ALA A 76 -3.83 33.20 20.63
C ALA A 76 -3.36 32.85 19.21
N ILE A 77 -4.18 33.13 18.20
CA ILE A 77 -3.86 32.71 16.83
C ILE A 77 -2.82 33.65 16.23
N VAL A 78 -1.56 33.22 16.29
CA VAL A 78 -0.44 33.94 15.70
C VAL A 78 -0.41 33.70 14.20
N MET A 79 -0.31 34.79 13.43
CA MET A 79 -0.14 34.71 11.99
C MET A 79 1.34 34.53 11.67
N VAL A 80 1.67 33.43 10.99
CA VAL A 80 3.03 33.12 10.53
C VAL A 80 3.12 33.19 9.01
N PRO A 81 4.27 33.60 8.45
CA PRO A 81 4.51 33.50 7.01
C PRO A 81 4.35 32.05 6.53
N LYS A 82 3.68 31.86 5.39
CA LYS A 82 3.45 30.55 4.75
C LYS A 82 4.74 29.73 4.60
N PHE A 83 5.87 30.37 4.32
CA PHE A 83 7.13 29.66 4.13
C PHE A 83 7.60 28.97 5.43
N ILE A 84 7.52 29.65 6.59
CA ILE A 84 7.89 29.09 7.90
C ILE A 84 7.03 27.88 8.21
N CYS A 85 5.74 28.02 7.94
CA CYS A 85 4.80 26.92 8.07
C CYS A 85 5.17 25.73 7.16
N ALA A 86 5.45 26.00 5.87
CA ALA A 86 5.76 24.97 4.89
C ALA A 86 7.09 24.25 5.18
N THR A 87 8.03 24.90 5.86
CA THR A 87 9.31 24.32 6.28
C THR A 87 9.28 23.76 7.69
N SER A 88 8.20 23.97 8.46
CA SER A 88 8.05 23.39 9.78
C SER A 88 8.13 21.85 9.70
N PHE A 89 8.76 21.24 10.70
CA PHE A 89 8.97 19.79 10.72
C PHE A 89 7.65 19.02 10.64
N ILE A 90 6.62 19.45 11.39
CA ILE A 90 5.31 18.78 11.45
C ILE A 90 4.59 18.84 10.09
N SER A 91 4.59 20.00 9.43
CA SER A 91 3.96 20.17 8.11
C SER A 91 4.73 19.43 7.01
N SER A 92 6.06 19.54 7.02
CA SER A 92 6.92 18.91 6.02
C SER A 92 6.83 17.38 6.08
N SER A 93 6.98 16.80 7.27
CA SER A 93 6.87 15.35 7.47
C SER A 93 5.48 14.83 7.07
N TYR A 94 4.41 15.57 7.36
CA TYR A 94 3.06 15.24 6.90
C TYR A 94 2.94 15.17 5.37
N ILE A 95 3.45 16.19 4.66
CA ILE A 95 3.41 16.21 3.19
C ILE A 95 4.22 15.08 2.60
N ILE A 96 5.42 14.82 3.13
CA ILE A 96 6.32 13.75 2.67
C ILE A 96 5.65 12.39 2.86
N LEU A 97 5.13 12.09 4.05
CA LEU A 97 4.47 10.81 4.34
C LEU A 97 3.23 10.59 3.48
N LEU A 98 2.41 11.63 3.28
CA LEU A 98 1.24 11.53 2.41
C LEU A 98 1.63 11.25 0.94
N GLN A 99 2.68 11.89 0.43
CA GLN A 99 3.18 11.62 -0.91
C GLN A 99 3.79 10.21 -1.00
N MET A 100 4.50 9.78 0.04
CA MET A 100 5.10 8.46 0.15
C MET A 100 4.04 7.36 0.10
N ASP A 101 2.96 7.44 0.89
CA ASP A 101 1.86 6.47 0.90
C ASP A 101 1.17 6.35 -0.47
N ASN A 102 0.93 7.48 -1.13
CA ASN A 102 0.34 7.51 -2.47
C ASN A 102 1.27 6.84 -3.51
N LEU A 103 2.57 7.10 -3.43
CA LEU A 103 3.57 6.48 -4.31
C LEU A 103 3.72 4.97 -4.01
N PHE A 104 3.70 4.55 -2.74
CA PHE A 104 3.68 3.13 -2.39
C PHE A 104 2.46 2.44 -2.97
N SER A 105 1.26 3.01 -2.82
CA SER A 105 0.03 2.47 -3.38
C SER A 105 0.12 2.29 -4.91
N LEU A 106 0.68 3.28 -5.61
CA LEU A 106 0.90 3.21 -7.05
C LEU A 106 1.91 2.12 -7.42
N ILE A 107 3.04 2.05 -6.72
CA ILE A 107 4.08 1.05 -6.98
C ILE A 107 3.55 -0.37 -6.76
N ILE A 108 2.78 -0.61 -5.70
CA ILE A 108 2.20 -1.93 -5.42
C ILE A 108 1.20 -2.30 -6.52
N ALA A 109 0.36 -1.36 -6.96
CA ALA A 109 -0.56 -1.61 -8.06
C ALA A 109 0.19 -1.94 -9.37
N LEU A 110 1.28 -1.24 -9.67
CA LEU A 110 2.13 -1.53 -10.82
C LEU A 110 2.85 -2.87 -10.69
N ASP A 111 3.36 -3.21 -9.51
CA ASP A 111 4.03 -4.49 -9.25
C ASP A 111 3.06 -5.67 -9.50
N ARG A 112 1.82 -5.57 -9.03
CA ARG A 112 0.75 -6.54 -9.31
C ARG A 112 0.38 -6.59 -10.79
N LEU A 113 0.26 -5.43 -11.44
CA LEU A 113 0.00 -5.36 -12.88
C LEU A 113 1.10 -6.06 -13.69
N PHE A 114 2.37 -5.87 -13.34
CA PHE A 114 3.50 -6.53 -14.02
C PHE A 114 3.54 -8.03 -13.75
N ALA A 115 3.16 -8.47 -12.55
CA ALA A 115 3.03 -9.90 -12.24
C ALA A 115 2.00 -10.59 -13.14
N ILE A 116 0.87 -9.91 -13.42
CA ILE A 116 -0.20 -10.42 -14.30
C ILE A 116 0.20 -10.36 -15.78
N LEU A 117 0.73 -9.21 -16.24
CA LEU A 117 1.03 -9.01 -17.66
C LEU A 117 2.26 -9.80 -18.13
N LEU A 118 3.27 -9.97 -17.28
CA LEU A 118 4.58 -10.50 -17.65
C LEU A 118 5.08 -11.58 -16.66
N PRO A 119 4.34 -12.67 -16.44
CA PRO A 119 4.62 -13.65 -15.38
C PRO A 119 6.01 -14.28 -15.49
N VAL A 120 6.46 -14.61 -16.71
CA VAL A 120 7.76 -15.24 -16.97
C VAL A 120 8.92 -14.31 -16.60
N LYS A 121 8.82 -13.02 -16.97
CA LYS A 121 9.85 -12.02 -16.64
C LYS A 121 9.78 -11.62 -15.17
N TYR A 122 8.58 -11.58 -14.61
CA TYR A 122 8.36 -11.23 -13.21
C TYR A 122 8.96 -12.27 -12.26
N GLN A 123 8.88 -13.57 -12.60
CA GLN A 123 9.50 -14.63 -11.80
C GLN A 123 11.04 -14.54 -11.77
N GLN A 124 11.66 -13.92 -12.77
CA GLN A 124 13.11 -13.71 -12.85
C GLN A 124 13.60 -12.48 -12.07
N LEU A 125 12.71 -11.61 -11.57
CA LEU A 125 13.10 -10.42 -10.84
C LEU A 125 13.67 -10.77 -9.47
N GLU A 126 14.94 -10.39 -9.25
CA GLU A 126 15.64 -10.61 -7.98
C GLU A 126 15.09 -9.73 -6.83
N ILE A 127 15.39 -10.15 -5.60
CA ILE A 127 15.12 -9.39 -4.36
C ILE A 127 15.66 -7.95 -4.44
N LYS A 128 16.76 -7.71 -5.16
CA LYS A 128 17.33 -6.36 -5.36
C LYS A 128 16.34 -5.36 -5.95
N SER A 129 15.47 -5.81 -6.86
CA SER A 129 14.44 -4.95 -7.44
C SER A 129 13.40 -4.55 -6.38
N THR A 130 13.13 -5.40 -5.40
CA THR A 130 12.19 -5.11 -4.29
C THR A 130 12.72 -3.97 -3.40
N ILE A 131 14.02 -3.97 -3.11
CA ILE A 131 14.64 -2.88 -2.34
C ILE A 131 14.51 -1.56 -3.11
N PHE A 132 14.74 -1.57 -4.42
CA PHE A 132 14.55 -0.39 -5.26
C PHE A 132 13.09 0.11 -5.22
N LEU A 133 12.11 -0.79 -5.27
CA LEU A 133 10.68 -0.44 -5.17
C LEU A 133 10.32 0.21 -3.83
N ILE A 134 11.05 -0.10 -2.75
CA ILE A 134 10.83 0.50 -1.42
C ILE A 134 11.51 1.87 -1.29
N ILE A 135 12.70 2.03 -1.86
CA ILE A 135 13.46 3.30 -1.79
C ILE A 135 12.84 4.36 -2.71
N LEU A 136 12.27 3.97 -3.85
CA LEU A 136 11.76 4.89 -4.86
C LEU A 136 10.65 5.84 -4.35
N PRO A 137 9.61 5.40 -3.61
CA PRO A 137 8.61 6.29 -2.99
C PRO A 137 9.20 7.32 -2.04
N PHE A 138 10.22 6.92 -1.28
CA PHE A 138 10.87 7.80 -0.32
C PHE A 138 11.64 8.92 -1.04
N LEU A 139 12.44 8.57 -2.05
CA LEU A 139 13.13 9.57 -2.86
C LEU A 139 12.15 10.45 -3.65
N GLY A 140 11.11 9.86 -4.21
CA GLY A 140 10.08 10.58 -4.97
C GLY A 140 9.32 11.60 -4.12
N SER A 141 8.94 11.23 -2.90
CA SER A 141 8.27 12.14 -1.95
C SER A 141 9.19 13.26 -1.45
N LEU A 142 10.48 12.98 -1.21
CA LEU A 142 11.46 14.01 -0.89
C LEU A 142 11.64 15.03 -2.02
N ILE A 143 11.79 14.56 -3.26
CA ILE A 143 11.89 15.42 -4.44
C ILE A 143 10.61 16.26 -4.59
N GLY A 144 9.44 15.63 -4.46
CA GLY A 144 8.15 16.31 -4.52
C GLY A 144 8.00 17.41 -3.47
N TRP A 145 8.42 17.13 -2.23
CA TRP A 145 8.47 18.14 -1.16
C TRP A 145 9.47 19.27 -1.48
N MET A 146 10.66 18.97 -1.99
CA MET A 146 11.65 19.99 -2.38
C MET A 146 11.09 20.93 -3.45
N PHE A 147 10.44 20.40 -4.48
CA PHE A 147 9.75 21.23 -5.49
C PHE A 147 8.65 22.08 -4.87
N HIS A 148 7.84 21.51 -3.98
CA HIS A 148 6.81 22.26 -3.27
C HIS A 148 7.41 23.39 -2.42
N ALA A 149 8.50 23.14 -1.68
CA ALA A 149 9.19 24.15 -0.88
C ALA A 149 9.74 25.30 -1.74
N ILE A 150 10.38 24.99 -2.87
CA ILE A 150 10.89 25.98 -3.82
C ILE A 150 9.73 26.82 -4.39
N LEU A 151 8.61 26.18 -4.77
CA LEU A 151 7.44 26.89 -5.28
C LEU A 151 6.82 27.81 -4.23
N VAL A 152 6.77 27.39 -2.96
CA VAL A 152 6.29 28.23 -1.85
C VAL A 152 7.23 29.42 -1.61
N LEU A 153 8.54 29.24 -1.77
CA LEU A 153 9.53 30.31 -1.60
C LEU A 153 9.38 31.43 -2.64
N HIS A 154 8.98 31.08 -3.87
CA HIS A 154 8.79 32.05 -4.97
C HIS A 154 7.41 32.73 -4.97
N GLN A 155 6.47 32.27 -4.13
CA GLN A 155 5.16 32.90 -4.02
C GLN A 155 5.22 34.14 -3.14
N PRO A 156 4.37 35.16 -3.41
CA PRO A 156 4.29 36.33 -2.54
C PRO A 156 3.95 35.90 -1.10
N PRO A 157 4.51 36.61 -0.09
CA PRO A 157 4.30 36.25 1.30
C PRO A 157 2.81 36.30 1.63
N THR A 158 2.28 35.13 1.97
CA THR A 158 0.89 34.99 2.45
C THR A 158 0.95 34.61 3.92
N TRP A 159 0.09 35.24 4.71
CA TRP A 159 -0.01 34.98 6.14
C TRP A 159 -0.98 33.84 6.38
N ILE A 160 -0.56 32.86 7.17
CA ILE A 160 -1.35 31.69 7.53
C ILE A 160 -1.36 31.58 9.06
N SER A 161 -2.36 30.92 9.63
CA SER A 161 -2.32 30.54 11.04
C SER A 161 -1.07 29.71 11.33
N ASP A 162 -0.47 29.92 12.49
CA ASP A 162 0.52 29.07 13.17
C ASP A 162 0.29 27.54 13.03
N ILE A 163 -0.97 27.09 13.01
CA ILE A 163 -1.33 25.68 12.74
C ILE A 163 -1.19 25.26 11.28
N CYS A 164 -0.58 26.09 10.43
CA CYS A 164 -0.37 25.85 9.01
C CYS A 164 -1.64 25.74 8.15
N PHE A 165 -2.77 26.24 8.66
CA PHE A 165 -4.07 26.16 7.99
C PHE A 165 -4.59 27.55 7.63
N ASN A 166 -4.98 27.70 6.36
CA ASN A 166 -5.45 28.98 5.85
C ASN A 166 -6.95 29.18 6.16
N LYS A 167 -7.27 29.88 7.24
CA LYS A 167 -8.64 30.16 7.70
C LYS A 167 -9.60 30.63 6.60
N GLU A 168 -9.13 31.45 5.67
CA GLU A 168 -9.97 32.05 4.62
C GLU A 168 -10.39 31.07 3.51
N LYS A 169 -9.80 29.87 3.43
CA LYS A 169 -10.10 28.88 2.36
C LYS A 169 -10.55 27.50 2.86
N ILE A 170 -10.62 27.30 4.18
CA ILE A 170 -10.93 26.01 4.81
C ILE A 170 -12.37 25.53 4.52
N GLY A 171 -13.35 26.43 4.42
CA GLY A 171 -14.74 26.03 4.22
C GLY A 171 -15.04 25.39 2.86
N VAL A 172 -14.45 25.90 1.77
CA VAL A 172 -14.93 25.55 0.41
C VAL A 172 -13.85 24.96 -0.49
N LYS A 173 -12.59 25.41 -0.41
CA LYS A 173 -11.53 24.94 -1.34
C LYS A 173 -10.71 23.79 -0.79
N LEU A 174 -10.40 23.78 0.51
CA LEU A 174 -9.67 22.67 1.13
C LEU A 174 -10.55 21.40 1.21
N SER A 175 -11.83 21.56 1.58
CA SER A 175 -12.86 20.51 1.47
C SER A 175 -12.94 19.94 0.05
N LYS A 176 -12.90 20.77 -0.99
CA LYS A 176 -12.99 20.34 -2.38
C LYS A 176 -11.70 19.70 -2.88
N GLY A 177 -10.54 20.21 -2.47
CA GLY A 177 -9.22 19.65 -2.79
C GLY A 177 -8.97 18.31 -2.11
N MET A 178 -9.20 18.22 -0.80
CA MET A 178 -9.15 16.94 -0.08
C MET A 178 -10.23 15.99 -0.57
N ARG A 179 -11.49 16.41 -0.77
CA ARG A 179 -12.51 15.51 -1.37
C ARG A 179 -12.13 15.03 -2.76
N ASN A 180 -11.54 15.88 -3.59
CA ASN A 180 -11.11 15.46 -4.92
C ASN A 180 -9.92 14.51 -4.81
N LEU A 181 -8.96 14.78 -3.93
CA LEU A 181 -7.84 13.87 -3.69
C LEU A 181 -8.32 12.53 -3.13
N THR A 182 -9.17 12.53 -2.10
CA THR A 182 -9.79 11.33 -1.53
C THR A 182 -10.68 10.61 -2.54
N ARG A 183 -11.42 11.33 -3.39
CA ARG A 183 -12.18 10.72 -4.50
C ARG A 183 -11.26 10.10 -5.53
N THR A 184 -10.21 10.79 -5.94
CA THR A 184 -9.26 10.25 -6.93
C THR A 184 -8.60 9.02 -6.37
N VAL A 185 -8.10 9.06 -5.12
CA VAL A 185 -7.53 7.91 -4.41
C VAL A 185 -8.54 6.79 -4.26
N ALA A 186 -9.79 7.08 -3.88
CA ALA A 186 -10.86 6.09 -3.78
C ALA A 186 -11.22 5.48 -5.14
N TYR A 187 -11.27 6.27 -6.21
CA TYR A 187 -11.56 5.78 -7.55
C TYR A 187 -10.39 4.99 -8.12
N THR A 188 -9.14 5.38 -7.86
CA THR A 188 -7.98 4.58 -8.26
C THR A 188 -7.86 3.30 -7.45
N THR A 189 -8.17 3.30 -6.16
CA THR A 189 -8.23 2.05 -5.37
C THR A 189 -9.40 1.16 -5.80
N LEU A 190 -10.57 1.73 -6.09
CA LEU A 190 -11.71 0.96 -6.58
C LEU A 190 -11.41 0.41 -7.98
N ALA A 191 -10.80 1.20 -8.86
CA ALA A 191 -10.34 0.74 -10.17
C ALA A 191 -9.25 -0.34 -10.06
N SER A 192 -8.31 -0.23 -9.12
CA SER A 192 -7.28 -1.26 -8.93
C SER A 192 -7.88 -2.57 -8.39
N VAL A 193 -8.87 -2.50 -7.49
CA VAL A 193 -9.62 -3.68 -7.06
C VAL A 193 -10.36 -4.33 -8.23
N PHE A 194 -11.06 -3.55 -9.06
CA PHE A 194 -11.81 -4.11 -10.19
C PHE A 194 -10.92 -4.65 -11.32
N LEU A 195 -9.80 -3.99 -11.60
CA LEU A 195 -8.91 -4.37 -12.71
C LEU A 195 -7.89 -5.46 -12.33
N VAL A 196 -7.54 -5.58 -11.05
CA VAL A 196 -6.50 -6.51 -10.59
C VAL A 196 -7.12 -7.67 -9.80
N LEU A 197 -7.92 -7.37 -8.78
CA LEU A 197 -8.44 -8.39 -7.86
C LEU A 197 -9.48 -9.29 -8.54
N ILE A 198 -10.40 -8.71 -9.31
CA ILE A 198 -11.46 -9.50 -9.96
C ILE A 198 -10.90 -10.47 -11.00
N PRO A 199 -9.98 -10.07 -11.91
CA PRO A 199 -9.38 -11.01 -12.85
C PRO A 199 -8.55 -12.10 -12.17
N GLU A 200 -7.82 -11.80 -11.09
CA GLU A 200 -7.07 -12.82 -10.33
C GLU A 200 -8.00 -13.85 -9.67
N ILE A 201 -9.08 -13.39 -9.06
CA ILE A 201 -10.10 -14.26 -8.46
C ILE A 201 -10.75 -15.10 -9.56
N CYS A 202 -11.19 -14.49 -10.66
CA CYS A 202 -11.79 -15.20 -11.79
C CYS A 202 -10.84 -16.23 -12.41
N TYR A 203 -9.57 -15.88 -12.59
CA TYR A 203 -8.55 -16.79 -13.12
C TYR A 203 -8.30 -17.96 -12.16
N SER A 204 -8.18 -17.69 -10.85
CA SER A 204 -8.03 -18.73 -9.83
C SER A 204 -9.21 -19.69 -9.80
N PHE A 205 -10.44 -19.17 -9.90
CA PHE A 205 -11.65 -20.00 -10.05
C PHE A 205 -11.65 -20.82 -11.34
N PHE A 206 -11.18 -20.25 -12.44
CA PHE A 206 -11.06 -20.96 -13.71
C PHE A 206 -10.03 -22.09 -13.65
N GLU A 207 -8.87 -21.85 -13.05
CA GLU A 207 -7.82 -22.87 -12.88
C GLU A 207 -8.29 -24.01 -11.95
N MET A 208 -8.93 -23.69 -10.83
CA MET A 208 -9.53 -24.68 -9.94
C MET A 208 -10.61 -25.50 -10.67
N SER A 209 -11.43 -24.86 -11.50
CA SER A 209 -12.43 -25.55 -12.32
C SER A 209 -11.78 -26.52 -13.32
N LYS A 210 -10.67 -26.13 -13.94
CA LYS A 210 -9.92 -26.96 -14.88
C LYS A 210 -9.27 -28.17 -14.20
N LYS A 211 -8.66 -27.98 -13.02
CA LYS A 211 -8.10 -29.07 -12.18
C LYS A 211 -9.19 -30.06 -11.75
N THR A 212 -10.38 -29.57 -11.40
CA THR A 212 -11.51 -30.43 -10.99
C THR A 212 -12.04 -31.27 -12.16
N ARG A 213 -12.11 -30.70 -13.38
CA ARG A 213 -12.48 -31.45 -14.60
C ARG A 213 -11.43 -32.51 -14.96
N MET A 214 -10.15 -32.17 -14.89
CA MET A 214 -9.04 -33.12 -15.11
C MET A 214 -9.07 -34.28 -14.10
N SER A 215 -9.33 -34.00 -12.82
CA SER A 215 -9.45 -35.03 -11.78
C SER A 215 -10.62 -35.99 -12.05
N LYS A 216 -11.79 -35.47 -12.46
CA LYS A 216 -12.93 -36.31 -12.87
C LYS A 216 -12.63 -37.12 -14.12
N PHE A 217 -11.94 -36.55 -15.11
CA PHE A 217 -11.56 -37.26 -16.33
C PHE A 217 -10.56 -38.39 -16.04
N VAL A 218 -9.53 -38.15 -15.22
CA VAL A 218 -8.56 -39.19 -14.80
C VAL A 218 -9.24 -40.30 -14.00
N LYS A 219 -10.22 -39.98 -13.15
CA LYS A 219 -11.03 -41.01 -12.47
C LYS A 219 -11.85 -41.83 -13.47
N ASN A 220 -12.53 -41.20 -14.42
CA ASN A 220 -13.31 -41.94 -15.42
C ASN A 220 -12.46 -42.78 -16.38
N VAL A 221 -11.24 -42.35 -16.71
CA VAL A 221 -10.29 -43.14 -17.54
C VAL A 221 -9.71 -44.32 -16.75
N ARG A 222 -9.47 -44.20 -15.44
CA ARG A 222 -9.01 -45.33 -14.60
C ARG A 222 -10.10 -46.34 -14.24
N PHE A 223 -11.37 -45.95 -14.32
CA PHE A 223 -12.51 -46.84 -14.10
C PHE A 223 -13.23 -47.22 -15.41
N GLY A 224 -12.55 -47.10 -16.55
CA GLY A 224 -12.93 -47.89 -17.72
C GLY A 224 -12.91 -49.38 -17.32
N PRO A 225 -13.91 -50.18 -17.69
CA PRO A 225 -14.00 -51.58 -17.28
C PRO A 225 -12.69 -52.28 -17.67
N ARG A 226 -11.93 -52.71 -16.66
CA ARG A 226 -10.76 -53.58 -16.86
C ARG A 226 -11.27 -54.82 -17.59
N ARG A 227 -11.11 -54.85 -18.91
CA ARG A 227 -11.10 -56.11 -19.63
C ARG A 227 -9.91 -56.89 -19.06
N PRO A 228 -10.10 -58.10 -18.54
CA PRO A 228 -9.00 -58.94 -18.11
C PRO A 228 -8.24 -59.37 -19.36
N ILE A 229 -7.19 -58.61 -19.72
CA ILE A 229 -6.21 -59.09 -20.69
C ILE A 229 -5.22 -59.91 -19.88
N GLY A 230 -5.56 -61.18 -19.72
CA GLY A 230 -4.57 -62.20 -19.44
C GLY A 230 -3.68 -62.33 -20.66
N THR A 231 -2.40 -62.02 -20.52
CA THR A 231 -1.32 -62.82 -21.12
C THR A 231 -0.02 -62.42 -20.47
N ILE A 232 0.48 -63.36 -19.68
CA ILE A 232 1.78 -63.39 -19.05
C ILE A 232 2.83 -63.41 -20.17
N PHE A 233 3.52 -62.30 -20.39
CA PHE A 233 4.80 -62.30 -21.09
C PHE A 233 5.90 -62.25 -20.02
N THR A 234 6.40 -63.43 -19.66
CA THR A 234 7.67 -63.59 -18.95
C THR A 234 8.79 -63.12 -19.87
N ILE A 235 9.33 -61.93 -19.60
CA ILE A 235 10.57 -61.46 -20.20
C ILE A 235 11.72 -62.14 -19.43
N PRO A 236 12.57 -62.94 -20.08
CA PRO A 236 13.72 -63.55 -19.42
C PRO A 236 14.73 -62.46 -19.05
N ILE A 237 15.07 -62.39 -17.76
CA ILE A 237 16.13 -61.54 -17.23
C ILE A 237 17.47 -62.20 -17.59
N PRO A 238 18.37 -61.55 -18.37
CA PRO A 238 19.69 -62.10 -18.63
C PRO A 238 20.53 -62.04 -17.34
N ASN A 239 21.04 -63.20 -16.93
CA ASN A 239 22.00 -63.34 -15.84
C ASN A 239 23.27 -62.54 -16.16
N ASN A 240 23.61 -61.59 -15.28
CA ASN A 240 24.88 -60.88 -15.31
C ASN A 240 25.97 -61.78 -14.70
N PRO A 241 27.07 -62.10 -15.41
CA PRO A 241 28.16 -62.89 -14.85
C PRO A 241 28.91 -62.09 -13.77
N ARG A 242 29.06 -62.72 -12.61
CA ARG A 242 29.98 -62.30 -11.55
C ARG A 242 31.39 -62.30 -12.12
N ASN A 243 32.05 -61.13 -12.13
CA ASN A 243 33.50 -61.09 -12.15
C ASN A 243 34.02 -61.17 -10.72
N SER A 244 34.61 -62.33 -10.45
CA SER A 244 35.64 -62.56 -9.45
C SER A 244 36.92 -61.83 -9.84
N GLN A 245 37.39 -60.91 -9.00
CA GLN A 245 38.80 -60.69 -8.64
C GLN A 245 38.86 -59.69 -7.47
#